data_AF-A0AAN6R9J2-F1
#
_entry.id   AF-A0AAN6R9J2-F1
#
_cell.length_a   1.000
_cell.length_b   1.000
_cell.length_c   1.000
_cell.angle_alpha   90.00
_cell.angle_beta   90.00
_cell.angle_gamma   90.00
#
_symmetry.space_group_name_H-M   'P 1'
#
loop_
_entity.id
_entity.type
_entity.pdbx_description
1 polymer ?
#
loop_
_entity_poly.entity_id
_entity_poly.type
_entity_poly.pdbx_seq_one_letter_code
_entity_poly.pdbx_strand_id
1 'polypeptide(L)'
;MSHLKTIQLAHVPPTQPVHVALYRDLQNAQFLREQLLTGNTEFEYAFIDASTILSTTHILAAVFRAVNDYQNNRLKSKNVHSEIVYSLSPNNNVSHPPPPPRAPIPVLALEIIADNSKIAESFRKFGITDATKDLLVVKFSTSPDITHDSVAQHLEKAIEGKPLPFDDENLRLVSDISKIKKAYKLGSINAKGGQNGRNGPAALLSEMNNLERSILGAMALRGS
;
A
#
# COMPACT_ATOMS: atom_id res chain seq x y z
N MET A 1 -20.45 10.32 3.86
CA MET A 1 -20.61 8.86 3.90
C MET A 1 -19.26 8.23 3.63
N SER A 2 -18.69 7.52 4.60
CA SER A 2 -17.41 6.83 4.45
C SER A 2 -17.55 5.62 3.52
N HIS A 3 -16.68 5.47 2.52
CA HIS A 3 -16.59 4.26 1.67
C HIS A 3 -15.61 3.21 2.24
N LEU A 4 -15.52 3.13 3.58
CA LEU A 4 -14.63 2.19 4.27
C LEU A 4 -15.08 0.75 4.04
N LYS A 5 -14.21 -0.06 3.43
CA LYS A 5 -14.44 -1.49 3.20
C LYS A 5 -13.68 -2.32 4.22
N THR A 6 -14.34 -3.30 4.83
CA THR A 6 -13.68 -4.30 5.68
C THR A 6 -13.51 -5.60 4.92
N ILE A 7 -12.30 -6.12 4.93
CA ILE A 7 -11.88 -7.32 4.21
C ILE A 7 -11.35 -8.32 5.23
N GLN A 8 -11.93 -9.53 5.20
CA GLN A 8 -11.40 -10.66 5.94
C GLN A 8 -10.38 -11.38 5.05
N LEU A 9 -9.13 -11.48 5.51
CA LEU A 9 -8.12 -12.27 4.83
C LEU A 9 -8.29 -13.75 5.19
N ALA A 10 -8.11 -14.63 4.19
CA ALA A 10 -8.05 -16.06 4.43
C ALA A 10 -6.91 -16.38 5.41
N HIS A 11 -7.15 -17.30 6.35
CA HIS A 11 -6.20 -17.74 7.40
C HIS A 11 -5.84 -16.68 8.47
N VAL A 12 -6.42 -15.48 8.40
CA VAL A 12 -6.34 -14.49 9.48
C VAL A 12 -7.57 -14.64 10.38
N PRO A 13 -7.44 -14.58 11.72
CA PRO A 13 -8.58 -14.62 12.62
C PRO A 13 -9.62 -13.54 12.26
N PRO A 14 -10.93 -13.83 12.41
CA PRO A 14 -12.00 -12.84 12.18
C PRO A 14 -11.91 -11.59 13.06
N THR A 15 -11.18 -11.67 14.17
CA THR A 15 -10.93 -10.57 15.10
C THR A 15 -9.85 -9.59 14.61
N GLN A 16 -9.19 -9.90 13.49
CA GLN A 16 -8.13 -9.06 12.92
C GLN A 16 -8.41 -8.73 11.45
N PRO A 17 -9.52 -8.04 11.14
CA PRO A 17 -9.83 -7.69 9.76
C PRO A 17 -8.92 -6.56 9.24
N VAL A 18 -8.91 -6.40 7.92
CA VAL A 18 -8.28 -5.27 7.23
C VAL A 18 -9.35 -4.26 6.83
N HIS A 19 -9.17 -3.00 7.16
CA HIS A 19 -9.99 -1.89 6.69
C HIS A 19 -9.27 -1.11 5.59
N VAL A 20 -9.97 -0.83 4.49
CA VAL A 20 -9.42 -0.15 3.32
C VAL A 20 -10.34 0.99 2.89
N ALA A 21 -9.77 2.15 2.60
CA ALA A 21 -10.48 3.30 2.05
C ALA A 21 -9.67 3.96 0.93
N LEU A 22 -10.37 4.46 -0.08
CA LEU A 22 -9.79 5.18 -1.21
C LEU A 22 -10.33 6.60 -1.23
N TYR A 23 -9.44 7.58 -1.44
CA TYR A 23 -9.77 9.00 -1.54
C TYR A 23 -9.14 9.62 -2.77
N ARG A 24 -9.84 10.57 -3.38
CA ARG A 24 -9.38 11.41 -4.47
C ARG A 24 -9.47 12.89 -4.07
N ASP A 25 -8.75 13.75 -4.78
CA ASP A 25 -8.72 15.19 -4.54
C ASP A 25 -8.29 15.52 -3.10
N LEU A 26 -7.25 14.85 -2.59
CA LEU A 26 -6.70 15.07 -1.25
C LEU A 26 -6.12 16.49 -1.11
N GLN A 27 -6.51 17.18 -0.05
CA GLN A 27 -6.10 18.56 0.25
C GLN A 27 -5.07 18.66 1.37
N ASN A 28 -5.06 17.72 2.32
CA ASN A 28 -4.23 17.78 3.53
C ASN A 28 -3.12 16.71 3.58
N ALA A 29 -2.54 16.36 2.42
CA ALA A 29 -1.49 15.34 2.32
C ALA A 29 -0.27 15.60 3.22
N GLN A 30 0.16 16.86 3.30
CA GLN A 30 1.27 17.28 4.15
C GLN A 30 0.98 17.00 5.64
N PHE A 31 -0.24 17.31 6.11
CA PHE A 31 -0.67 17.02 7.47
C PHE A 31 -0.61 15.51 7.77
N LEU A 32 -1.18 14.68 6.89
CA LEU A 32 -1.17 13.23 7.07
C LEU A 32 0.25 12.66 7.09
N ARG A 33 1.13 13.17 6.21
CA ARG A 33 2.55 12.79 6.19
C ARG A 33 3.26 13.22 7.47
N GLU A 34 2.95 14.39 8.00
CA GLU A 34 3.51 14.87 9.26
C GLU A 34 3.10 13.97 10.43
N GLN A 35 1.85 13.51 10.50
CA GLN A 35 1.41 12.55 11.52
C GLN A 35 2.21 11.23 11.45
N LEU A 36 2.47 10.76 10.23
CA LEU A 36 3.32 9.60 10.02
C LEU A 36 4.79 9.85 10.35
N LEU A 37 5.26 11.10 10.36
CA LEU A 37 6.66 11.53 10.59
C LEU A 37 6.97 11.88 12.05
N THR A 38 5.97 12.36 12.78
CA THR A 38 6.04 12.60 14.22
C THR A 38 5.79 11.33 15.02
N GLY A 39 5.17 10.33 14.39
CA GLY A 39 4.93 9.04 14.99
C GLY A 39 3.66 9.08 15.83
N ASN A 40 2.62 9.75 15.34
CA ASN A 40 1.35 9.73 16.04
C ASN A 40 0.74 8.33 15.97
N THR A 41 0.56 7.69 17.13
CA THR A 41 -0.07 6.35 17.25
C THR A 41 -1.50 6.33 16.72
N GLU A 42 -2.22 7.46 16.76
CA GLU A 42 -3.56 7.60 16.18
C GLU A 42 -3.53 7.43 14.65
N PHE A 43 -2.40 7.75 14.03
CA PHE A 43 -2.18 7.65 12.59
C PHE A 43 -1.38 6.42 12.18
N GLU A 44 -1.44 5.34 12.95
CA GLU A 44 -0.83 4.07 12.56
C GLU A 44 -1.61 3.40 11.41
N TYR A 45 -1.43 3.92 10.19
CA TYR A 45 -2.03 3.45 8.94
C TYR A 45 -0.95 3.23 7.89
N ALA A 46 -1.24 2.40 6.90
CA ALA A 46 -0.51 2.45 5.64
C ALA A 46 -1.18 3.49 4.74
N PHE A 47 -0.66 4.72 4.73
CA PHE A 47 -1.04 5.73 3.74
C PHE A 47 -0.16 5.58 2.50
N ILE A 48 -0.83 5.25 1.40
CA ILE A 48 -0.22 4.89 0.12
C ILE A 48 -0.70 5.89 -0.92
N ASP A 49 0.21 6.32 -1.79
CA ASP A 49 -0.13 7.09 -2.96
C ASP A 49 -0.88 6.19 -3.96
N ALA A 50 -2.19 6.39 -4.10
CA ALA A 50 -3.05 5.52 -4.89
C ALA A 50 -2.70 5.53 -6.38
N SER A 51 -2.01 6.57 -6.87
CA SER A 51 -1.50 6.61 -8.25
C SER A 51 -0.48 5.51 -8.56
N THR A 52 0.03 4.83 -7.54
CA THR A 52 0.98 3.73 -7.66
C THR A 52 0.33 2.34 -7.60
N ILE A 53 -1.01 2.26 -7.48
CA ILE A 53 -1.74 1.02 -7.25
C ILE A 53 -2.64 0.67 -8.42
N LEU A 54 -2.20 -0.28 -9.25
CA LEU A 54 -2.93 -0.74 -10.44
C LEU A 54 -4.33 -1.35 -10.17
N SER A 55 -4.49 -2.15 -9.12
CA SER A 55 -5.69 -2.96 -8.88
C SER A 55 -5.84 -3.36 -7.41
N THR A 56 -7.01 -3.88 -7.06
CA THR A 56 -7.29 -4.47 -5.74
C THR A 56 -6.37 -5.67 -5.48
N THR A 57 -6.16 -6.56 -6.46
CA THR A 57 -5.23 -7.69 -6.35
C THR A 57 -3.81 -7.24 -6.01
N HIS A 58 -3.34 -6.17 -6.65
CA HIS A 58 -2.01 -5.61 -6.43
C HIS A 58 -1.82 -5.18 -4.96
N ILE A 59 -2.71 -4.37 -4.40
CA ILE A 59 -2.58 -3.97 -2.99
C ILE A 59 -2.84 -5.14 -2.03
N LEU A 60 -3.82 -5.99 -2.31
CA LEU A 60 -4.14 -7.13 -1.44
C LEU A 60 -2.99 -8.15 -1.37
N ALA A 61 -2.20 -8.31 -2.44
CA ALA A 61 -0.99 -9.11 -2.41
C ALA A 61 0.05 -8.55 -1.43
N ALA A 62 0.23 -7.23 -1.38
CA ALA A 62 1.12 -6.58 -0.42
C ALA A 62 0.59 -6.70 1.02
N VAL A 63 -0.71 -6.51 1.22
CA VAL A 63 -1.37 -6.66 2.53
C VAL A 63 -1.25 -8.09 3.04
N PHE A 64 -1.58 -9.08 2.22
CA PHE A 64 -1.49 -10.49 2.60
C PHE A 64 -0.08 -10.86 3.02
N ARG A 65 0.94 -10.43 2.27
CA ARG A 65 2.34 -10.67 2.62
C ARG A 65 2.71 -10.03 3.96
N ALA A 66 2.39 -8.75 4.14
CA ALA A 66 2.71 -8.03 5.37
C ALA A 66 2.04 -8.64 6.60
N VAL A 67 0.77 -9.05 6.49
CA VAL A 67 0.04 -9.71 7.57
C VAL A 67 0.60 -11.11 7.85
N ASN A 68 0.94 -11.87 6.81
CA ASN A 68 1.60 -13.16 6.97
C ASN A 68 2.96 -13.01 7.68
N ASP A 69 3.76 -12.01 7.34
CA ASP A 69 5.03 -11.75 8.02
C ASP A 69 4.84 -11.25 9.45
N TYR A 70 3.78 -10.48 9.72
CA TYR A 70 3.37 -10.12 11.09
C TYR A 70 3.03 -11.36 11.93
N GLN A 71 2.16 -12.24 11.43
CA GLN A 71 1.73 -13.44 12.14
C GLN A 71 2.88 -14.42 12.42
N ASN A 72 3.89 -14.43 11.55
CA ASN A 72 5.06 -15.30 11.67
C ASN A 72 6.28 -14.62 12.33
N ASN A 73 6.14 -13.41 12.88
CA ASN A 73 7.23 -12.62 13.46
C ASN A 73 8.43 -12.42 12.52
N ARG A 74 8.16 -12.19 11.23
CA ARG A 74 9.14 -11.96 10.15
C ARG A 74 9.09 -10.54 9.58
N LEU A 75 8.49 -9.60 10.31
CA LEU A 75 8.48 -8.20 9.89
C LEU A 75 9.91 -7.67 9.70
N LYS A 76 10.12 -6.98 8.58
CA LYS A 76 11.38 -6.28 8.28
C LYS A 76 11.29 -4.81 8.69
N SER A 77 10.09 -4.27 8.71
CA SER A 77 9.76 -2.92 9.17
C SER A 77 9.25 -2.91 10.61
N LYS A 78 9.01 -1.70 11.15
CA LYS A 78 8.65 -1.48 12.55
C LYS A 78 7.26 -2.03 12.93
N ASN A 79 6.31 -1.99 12.00
CA ASN A 79 4.94 -2.48 12.21
C ASN A 79 4.33 -3.01 10.91
N VAL A 80 3.21 -3.72 11.02
CA VAL A 80 2.50 -4.32 9.89
C VAL A 80 2.11 -3.29 8.82
N HIS A 81 1.74 -2.06 9.21
CA HIS A 81 1.34 -1.00 8.28
C HIS A 81 2.51 -0.52 7.41
N SER A 82 3.68 -0.35 8.01
CA SER A 82 4.92 -0.05 7.28
C SER A 82 5.34 -1.22 6.40
N GLU A 83 5.08 -2.45 6.84
CA GLU A 83 5.38 -3.66 6.07
C GLU A 83 4.50 -3.77 4.83
N ILE A 84 3.25 -3.27 4.87
CA ILE A 84 2.37 -3.20 3.70
C ILE A 84 3.01 -2.32 2.62
N VAL A 85 3.44 -1.10 2.97
CA VAL A 85 4.11 -0.18 2.02
C VAL A 85 5.41 -0.79 1.51
N TYR A 86 6.21 -1.37 2.41
CA TYR A 86 7.43 -2.07 2.05
C TYR A 86 7.18 -3.31 1.19
N SER A 87 6.00 -3.93 1.31
CA SER A 87 5.57 -5.08 0.53
C SER A 87 5.06 -4.73 -0.87
N LEU A 88 4.91 -3.44 -1.21
CA LEU A 88 4.72 -3.05 -2.60
C LEU A 88 6.04 -3.11 -3.38
N SER A 89 7.17 -2.88 -2.71
CA SER A 89 8.47 -2.78 -3.38
C SER A 89 8.97 -4.13 -3.92
N PRO A 90 9.47 -4.18 -5.18
CA PRO A 90 10.08 -5.37 -5.79
C PRO A 90 11.53 -5.59 -5.31
N ASN A 91 12.00 -4.92 -4.25
CA ASN A 91 13.40 -4.98 -3.83
C ASN A 91 13.73 -6.26 -3.03
N ASN A 92 14.64 -7.09 -3.57
CA ASN A 92 14.91 -8.48 -3.17
C ASN A 92 15.89 -8.73 -2.02
N ASN A 93 16.20 -7.77 -1.13
CA ASN A 93 17.18 -8.11 -0.08
C ASN A 93 17.04 -7.26 1.17
N VAL A 94 16.48 -7.79 2.25
CA VAL A 94 16.89 -7.33 3.58
C VAL A 94 16.94 -8.57 4.45
N SER A 95 18.15 -9.10 4.60
CA SER A 95 18.53 -9.88 5.75
C SER A 95 18.58 -8.92 6.95
N HIS A 96 17.41 -8.61 7.51
CA HIS A 96 17.35 -7.97 8.83
C HIS A 96 16.98 -9.07 9.83
N PRO A 97 17.71 -9.22 10.95
CA PRO A 97 17.28 -10.11 12.01
C PRO A 97 15.87 -9.71 12.47
N PRO A 98 14.99 -10.68 12.76
CA PRO A 98 13.62 -10.37 13.20
C PRO A 98 13.67 -9.49 14.46
N PRO A 99 12.78 -8.49 14.58
CA PRO A 99 12.72 -7.68 15.80
C PRO A 99 12.41 -8.60 17.00
N PRO A 100 12.99 -8.32 18.19
CA PRO A 100 12.71 -9.11 19.37
C PRO A 100 11.22 -9.08 19.73
N PRO A 101 10.66 -10.17 20.28
CA PRO A 101 9.25 -10.24 20.62
C PRO A 101 8.89 -9.24 21.73
N ARG A 102 7.98 -8.33 21.40
CA ARG A 102 7.19 -7.46 22.30
C ARG A 102 7.98 -6.64 23.33
N ALA A 103 8.29 -5.40 22.95
CA ALA A 103 8.18 -4.26 23.88
C ALA A 103 7.19 -3.24 23.28
N PRO A 104 6.41 -2.51 24.09
CA PRO A 104 5.70 -1.33 23.62
C PRO A 104 6.76 -0.26 23.36
N ILE A 105 7.13 -0.06 22.10
CA ILE A 105 8.17 0.88 21.73
C ILE A 105 7.48 2.14 21.20
N PRO A 106 7.75 3.32 21.78
CA PRO A 106 7.14 4.58 21.36
C PRO A 106 7.42 4.82 19.88
N VAL A 107 6.38 5.29 19.20
CA VAL A 107 6.37 5.57 17.78
C VAL A 107 7.25 6.79 17.54
N LEU A 108 8.48 6.57 17.08
CA LEU A 108 9.29 7.63 16.49
C LEU A 108 9.49 7.34 15.01
N ALA A 109 8.84 8.21 14.26
CA ALA A 109 8.74 8.18 12.83
C ALA A 109 9.91 8.88 12.09
N LEU A 110 11.09 8.89 12.71
CA LEU A 110 12.21 9.66 12.17
C LEU A 110 13.34 8.85 11.52
N GLU A 111 13.29 7.51 11.49
CA GLU A 111 14.39 6.73 10.88
C GLU A 111 14.09 6.21 9.47
N ILE A 112 12.84 6.29 9.01
CA ILE A 112 12.47 5.77 7.68
C ILE A 112 12.73 6.81 6.58
N ILE A 113 12.96 8.09 6.88
CA ILE A 113 13.14 9.12 5.83
C ILE A 113 14.61 9.56 5.67
N ALA A 114 15.45 9.41 6.69
CA ALA A 114 16.83 9.89 6.69
C ALA A 114 17.88 8.87 6.21
N ASP A 115 17.68 7.56 6.39
CA ASP A 115 18.65 6.56 5.97
C ASP A 115 18.38 6.03 4.56
N ASN A 116 19.45 5.73 3.83
CA ASN A 116 19.47 5.07 2.52
C ASN A 116 19.00 3.59 2.59
N SER A 117 17.89 3.34 3.30
CA SER A 117 17.32 2.02 3.54
C SER A 117 16.30 1.66 2.46
N LYS A 118 16.11 0.36 2.21
CA LYS A 118 15.10 -0.14 1.27
C LYS A 118 13.67 0.15 1.73
N ILE A 119 13.49 0.35 3.04
CA ILE A 119 12.23 0.78 3.63
C ILE A 119 11.98 2.23 3.20
N ALA A 120 12.94 3.12 3.40
CA ALA A 120 12.87 4.51 2.94
C ALA A 120 12.55 4.61 1.44
N GLU A 121 13.23 3.81 0.60
CA GLU A 121 12.97 3.78 -0.85
C GLU A 121 11.53 3.35 -1.17
N SER A 122 10.99 2.38 -0.43
CA SER A 122 9.60 1.93 -0.60
C SER A 122 8.61 3.04 -0.25
N PHE A 123 8.83 3.76 0.85
CA PHE A 123 7.99 4.90 1.23
C PHE A 123 8.09 6.07 0.24
N ARG A 124 9.27 6.35 -0.31
CA ARG A 124 9.43 7.37 -1.36
C ARG A 124 8.70 7.02 -2.65
N LYS A 125 8.57 5.72 -2.96
CA LYS A 125 7.92 5.23 -4.17
C LYS A 125 6.41 5.09 -4.03
N PHE A 126 5.95 4.51 -2.92
CA PHE A 126 4.57 4.06 -2.73
C PHE A 126 3.85 4.79 -1.58
N GLY A 127 4.60 5.34 -0.63
CA GLY A 127 4.01 6.13 0.45
C GLY A 127 3.57 7.52 -0.03
N ILE A 128 2.81 8.21 0.81
CA ILE A 128 2.36 9.57 0.52
C ILE A 128 3.52 10.58 0.54
N THR A 129 3.34 11.64 -0.24
CA THR A 129 4.18 12.85 -0.27
C THR A 129 3.29 14.07 -0.11
N ASP A 130 3.88 15.26 0.08
CA ASP A 130 3.13 16.52 0.16
C ASP A 130 2.35 16.81 -1.14
N ALA A 131 2.75 16.20 -2.26
CA ALA A 131 2.12 16.33 -3.56
C ALA A 131 1.02 15.28 -3.83
N THR A 132 0.80 14.31 -2.93
CA THR A 132 -0.18 13.23 -3.15
C THR A 132 -1.60 13.78 -3.26
N LYS A 133 -2.32 13.39 -4.33
CA LYS A 133 -3.71 13.78 -4.60
C LYS A 133 -4.71 12.66 -4.46
N ASP A 134 -4.26 11.42 -4.60
CA ASP A 134 -5.08 10.23 -4.47
C ASP A 134 -4.47 9.34 -3.39
N LEU A 135 -5.26 8.98 -2.39
CA LEU A 135 -4.82 8.30 -1.17
C LEU A 135 -5.53 6.96 -1.03
N LEU A 136 -4.73 5.91 -0.88
CA LEU A 136 -5.19 4.60 -0.44
C LEU A 136 -4.78 4.40 1.02
N VAL A 137 -5.76 4.12 1.87
CA VAL A 137 -5.57 3.87 3.30
C VAL A 137 -5.77 2.38 3.57
N VAL A 138 -4.83 1.77 4.28
CA VAL A 138 -5.01 0.41 4.83
C VAL A 138 -4.74 0.41 6.34
N LYS A 139 -5.67 -0.16 7.11
CA LYS A 139 -5.54 -0.43 8.54
C LYS A 139 -5.71 -1.92 8.79
N PHE A 140 -4.73 -2.57 9.40
CA PHE A 140 -4.86 -3.92 9.92
C PHE A 140 -5.20 -3.86 11.42
N SER A 141 -6.21 -4.62 11.83
CA SER A 141 -6.66 -4.64 13.22
C SER A 141 -5.73 -5.50 14.07
N THR A 142 -4.79 -4.86 14.76
CA THR A 142 -3.84 -5.51 15.68
C THR A 142 -4.38 -5.67 17.09
N SER A 143 -5.43 -4.93 17.46
CA SER A 143 -6.14 -5.01 18.74
C SER A 143 -7.66 -5.05 18.54
N PRO A 144 -8.44 -5.54 19.52
CA PRO A 144 -9.91 -5.59 19.46
C PRO A 144 -10.58 -4.21 19.40
N ASP A 145 -9.89 -3.16 19.84
CA ASP A 145 -10.43 -1.79 19.86
C ASP A 145 -10.48 -1.15 18.47
N ILE A 146 -9.77 -1.75 17.49
CA ILE A 146 -9.82 -1.31 16.10
C ILE A 146 -11.06 -1.95 15.46
N THR A 147 -12.14 -1.16 15.41
CA THR A 147 -13.41 -1.54 14.81
C THR A 147 -13.66 -0.76 13.51
N HIS A 148 -14.57 -1.26 12.66
CA HIS A 148 -15.01 -0.52 11.46
C HIS A 148 -15.42 0.91 11.81
N ASP A 149 -16.30 1.08 12.78
CA ASP A 149 -16.84 2.39 13.16
C ASP A 149 -15.76 3.34 13.70
N SER A 150 -14.86 2.84 14.56
CA SER A 150 -13.77 3.66 15.10
C SER A 150 -12.84 4.16 14.00
N VAL A 151 -12.52 3.31 13.02
CA VAL A 151 -11.68 3.65 11.87
C VAL A 151 -12.43 4.62 10.95
N ALA A 152 -13.69 4.36 10.64
CA ALA A 152 -14.50 5.21 9.78
C ALA A 152 -14.61 6.63 10.37
N GLN A 153 -14.92 6.74 11.66
CA GLN A 153 -15.05 8.01 12.36
C GLN A 153 -13.71 8.77 12.42
N HIS A 154 -12.60 8.07 12.62
CA HIS A 154 -11.28 8.69 12.63
C HIS A 154 -10.91 9.24 11.24
N LEU A 155 -11.08 8.43 10.18
CA LEU A 155 -10.76 8.85 8.81
C LEU A 155 -11.67 10.00 8.32
N GLU A 156 -12.94 10.03 8.72
CA GLU A 156 -13.86 11.11 8.36
C GLU A 156 -13.42 12.47 8.94
N LYS A 157 -12.81 12.48 10.14
CA LYS A 157 -12.30 13.71 10.76
C LYS A 157 -10.93 14.11 10.23
N ALA A 158 -10.09 13.13 9.89
CA ALA A 158 -8.67 13.34 9.61
C ALA A 158 -8.36 13.59 8.13
N ILE A 159 -9.17 13.11 7.19
CA ILE A 159 -8.88 13.16 5.76
C ILE A 159 -9.74 14.21 5.06
N GLU A 160 -9.08 15.16 4.40
CA GLU A 160 -9.72 16.15 3.55
C GLU A 160 -9.64 15.72 2.08
N GLY A 161 -10.57 14.87 1.64
CA GLY A 161 -10.65 14.36 0.28
C GLY A 161 -12.00 13.72 -0.02
N LYS A 162 -12.27 13.41 -1.29
CA LYS A 162 -13.51 12.75 -1.73
C LYS A 162 -13.35 11.23 -1.60
N PRO A 163 -14.14 10.56 -0.76
CA PRO A 163 -14.08 9.11 -0.64
C PRO A 163 -14.61 8.44 -1.92
N LEU A 164 -13.97 7.36 -2.35
CA LEU A 164 -14.39 6.52 -3.46
C LEU A 164 -14.58 5.07 -2.99
N PRO A 165 -15.48 4.30 -3.61
CA PRO A 165 -15.53 2.86 -3.41
C PRO A 165 -14.16 2.20 -3.69
N PHE A 166 -13.77 1.25 -2.84
CA PHE A 166 -12.56 0.45 -3.06
C PHE A 166 -12.86 -0.72 -4.01
N ASP A 167 -12.64 -0.47 -5.30
CA ASP A 167 -12.75 -1.41 -6.41
C ASP A 167 -11.76 -1.07 -7.54
N ASP A 168 -11.65 -1.98 -8.52
CA ASP A 168 -10.76 -1.82 -9.65
C ASP A 168 -11.18 -0.70 -10.62
N GLU A 169 -12.44 -0.28 -10.62
CA GLU A 169 -12.89 0.81 -11.50
C GLU A 169 -12.34 2.15 -10.99
N ASN A 170 -12.52 2.42 -9.69
CA ASN A 170 -12.04 3.63 -9.06
C ASN A 170 -10.50 3.68 -8.96
N LEU A 171 -9.83 2.54 -8.75
CA LEU A 171 -8.36 2.48 -8.79
C LEU A 171 -7.81 2.85 -10.17
N ARG A 172 -8.48 2.47 -11.27
CA ARG A 172 -8.07 2.85 -12.62
C ARG A 172 -8.17 4.35 -12.88
N LEU A 173 -9.12 5.05 -12.23
CA LEU A 173 -9.30 6.49 -12.36
C LEU A 173 -8.17 7.31 -11.73
N VAL A 174 -7.47 6.74 -10.74
CA VAL A 174 -6.41 7.41 -9.97
C VAL A 174 -5.01 6.89 -10.29
N SER A 175 -4.91 5.70 -10.89
CA SER A 175 -3.63 5.07 -11.26
C SER A 175 -2.86 5.85 -12.32
N ASP A 176 -1.56 6.05 -12.09
CA ASP A 176 -0.62 6.52 -13.09
C ASP A 176 0.23 5.34 -13.60
N ILE A 177 -0.10 4.85 -14.79
CA ILE A 177 0.58 3.72 -15.43
C ILE A 177 2.07 4.00 -15.64
N SER A 178 2.47 5.23 -15.93
CA SER A 178 3.88 5.60 -16.12
C SER A 178 4.63 5.54 -14.80
N LYS A 179 4.03 6.04 -13.72
CA LYS A 179 4.58 5.97 -12.36
C LYS A 179 4.69 4.53 -11.87
N ILE A 180 3.66 3.69 -12.11
CA ILE A 180 3.67 2.26 -11.78
C ILE A 180 4.78 1.53 -12.55
N LYS A 181 4.85 1.70 -13.88
CA LYS A 181 5.92 1.08 -14.70
C LYS A 181 7.31 1.49 -14.20
N LYS A 182 7.51 2.76 -13.79
CA LYS A 182 8.76 3.23 -13.19
C LYS A 182 9.04 2.59 -11.82
N ALA A 183 8.05 2.52 -10.94
CA ALA A 183 8.20 1.96 -9.59
C ALA A 183 8.66 0.50 -9.61
N TYR A 184 8.15 -0.28 -10.57
CA TYR A 184 8.47 -1.69 -10.78
C TYR A 184 9.57 -1.95 -11.82
N LYS A 185 10.19 -0.89 -12.39
CA LYS A 185 11.21 -1.00 -13.44
C LYS A 185 10.75 -1.81 -14.66
N LEU A 186 9.47 -1.72 -15.02
CA LEU A 186 8.82 -2.49 -16.10
C LEU A 186 8.99 -1.85 -17.50
N GLY A 187 10.08 -1.12 -17.74
CA GLY A 187 10.34 -0.46 -19.03
C GLY A 187 10.67 -1.45 -20.16
N SER A 188 9.94 -1.38 -21.28
CA SER A 188 10.15 -2.07 -22.58
C SER A 188 10.53 -3.56 -22.59
N ILE A 189 10.35 -4.32 -21.52
CA ILE A 189 10.67 -5.76 -21.49
C ILE A 189 9.83 -6.55 -22.52
N ASN A 190 8.73 -5.99 -23.03
CA ASN A 190 7.89 -6.57 -24.09
C ASN A 190 8.00 -5.90 -25.48
N ALA A 191 9.01 -5.07 -25.75
CA ALA A 191 9.20 -4.48 -27.10
C ALA A 191 9.61 -5.51 -28.18
N LYS A 192 9.70 -6.82 -27.85
CA LYS A 192 10.01 -7.91 -28.81
C LYS A 192 8.84 -8.88 -29.05
N GLY A 193 7.60 -8.49 -28.76
CA GLY A 193 6.40 -9.19 -29.22
C GLY A 193 5.64 -8.30 -30.20
N GLY A 194 5.45 -8.78 -31.43
CA GLY A 194 4.98 -7.99 -32.59
C GLY A 194 3.84 -7.01 -32.30
N GLN A 195 4.07 -5.74 -32.62
CA GLN A 195 3.02 -4.75 -32.78
C GLN A 195 2.15 -5.15 -33.98
N ASN A 196 1.09 -5.91 -33.73
CA ASN A 196 -0.05 -5.91 -34.63
C ASN A 196 -1.13 -5.04 -34.00
N GLY A 197 -1.36 -3.88 -34.63
CA GLY A 197 -2.29 -2.84 -34.19
C GLY A 197 -3.69 -3.38 -33.95
N ARG A 198 -4.01 -3.66 -32.70
CA ARG A 198 -5.38 -3.85 -32.22
C ARG A 198 -5.72 -2.67 -31.33
N ASN A 199 -6.12 -1.56 -31.92
CA ASN A 199 -6.70 -0.46 -31.16
C ASN A 199 -8.15 -0.84 -30.82
N GLY A 200 -8.39 -1.22 -29.57
CA GLY A 200 -9.72 -1.55 -29.07
C GLY A 200 -9.72 -1.86 -27.57
N PRO A 201 -10.89 -1.84 -26.92
CA PRO A 201 -11.03 -2.05 -25.47
C PRO A 201 -10.40 -3.36 -24.97
N ALA A 202 -10.46 -4.42 -25.77
CA ALA A 202 -9.88 -5.72 -25.45
C ALA A 202 -8.34 -5.71 -25.39
N ALA A 203 -7.68 -4.87 -26.20
CA ALA A 203 -6.23 -4.75 -26.19
C ALA A 203 -5.73 -4.00 -24.95
N LEU A 204 -6.44 -2.94 -24.55
CA LEU A 204 -6.18 -2.22 -23.30
C LEU A 204 -6.31 -3.15 -22.08
N LEU A 205 -7.39 -3.93 -22.01
CA LEU A 205 -7.59 -4.88 -20.92
C LEU A 205 -6.48 -5.94 -20.87
N SER A 206 -6.04 -6.44 -22.03
CA SER A 206 -4.90 -7.37 -22.13
C SER A 206 -3.59 -6.73 -21.65
N GLU A 207 -3.30 -5.49 -22.03
CA GLU A 207 -2.12 -4.77 -21.56
C GLU A 207 -2.14 -4.60 -20.03
N MET A 208 -3.30 -4.23 -19.47
CA MET A 208 -3.46 -4.07 -18.02
C MET A 208 -3.29 -5.39 -17.27
N ASN A 209 -3.83 -6.49 -17.79
CA ASN A 209 -3.66 -7.81 -17.20
C ASN A 209 -2.19 -8.27 -17.27
N ASN A 210 -1.49 -7.98 -18.36
CA ASN A 210 -0.06 -8.28 -18.50
C ASN A 210 0.80 -7.43 -17.54
N LEU A 211 0.43 -6.15 -17.36
CA LEU A 211 1.07 -5.27 -16.41
C LEU A 211 0.87 -5.77 -14.97
N GLU A 212 -0.35 -6.14 -14.60
CA GLU A 212 -0.67 -6.69 -13.27
C GLU A 212 0.16 -7.96 -13.00
N ARG A 213 0.20 -8.91 -13.94
CA ARG A 213 1.03 -10.12 -13.82
C ARG A 213 2.51 -9.80 -13.64
N SER A 214 3.02 -8.79 -14.34
CA SER A 214 4.41 -8.35 -14.21
C SER A 214 4.69 -7.73 -12.85
N ILE A 215 3.76 -6.94 -12.31
CA ILE A 215 3.83 -6.36 -10.96
C ILE A 215 3.82 -7.47 -9.91
N LEU A 216 2.84 -8.38 -9.97
CA LEU A 216 2.71 -9.48 -9.02
C LEU A 216 3.93 -10.41 -9.09
N GLY A 217 4.44 -10.69 -10.29
CA GLY A 217 5.68 -11.43 -10.48
C GLY A 217 6.88 -10.74 -9.83
N ALA A 218 7.03 -9.42 -10.03
CA ALA A 218 8.08 -8.63 -9.39
C ALA A 218 7.96 -8.60 -7.86
N MET A 219 6.73 -8.58 -7.33
CA MET A 219 6.48 -8.65 -5.88
C MET A 219 6.75 -10.05 -5.31
N ALA A 220 6.47 -11.11 -6.07
CA ALA A 220 6.61 -12.51 -5.64
C ALA A 220 8.05 -13.02 -5.73
N LEU A 221 8.81 -12.59 -6.73
CA LEU A 221 10.22 -12.94 -6.90
C LEU A 221 11.14 -12.25 -5.87
N ARG A 222 10.57 -11.50 -4.93
CA ARG A 222 11.28 -10.94 -3.80
C ARG A 222 11.81 -12.06 -2.92
N GLY A 223 13.14 -12.20 -2.88
CA GLY A 223 13.85 -13.23 -2.12
C GLY A 223 13.25 -13.47 -0.74
N SER A 224 12.87 -14.74 -0.51
CA SER A 224 12.45 -15.31 0.77
C SER A 224 13.55 -15.22 1.80
#